data_AF-A0A3A1YSB3-F1
#
_entry.id   AF-A0A3A1YSB3-F1
#
_cell.length_a   1.000
_cell.length_b   1.000
_cell.length_c   1.000
_cell.angle_alpha   90.00
_cell.angle_beta   90.00
_cell.angle_gamma   90.00
#
_symmetry.space_group_name_H-M   'P 1'
#
loop_
_entity.id
_entity.type
_entity.pdbx_description
1 polymer ?
#
loop_
_entity_poly.entity_id
_entity_poly.type
_entity_poly.pdbx_seq_one_letter_code
_entity_poly.pdbx_strand_id
1 'polypeptide(L)'
;MGIDANKDMQSVVGGVMTRFIKDDEDKAQSIAMHAQAGVTDVVFEGAYPTMIMRSASDQPDAPKGKFIKSASFSKPVFYEV
;
A
#
# COMPACT_ATOMS: atom_id res chain seq x y z
N MET A 1 -12.51 6.44 -17.56
CA MET A 1 -12.98 7.41 -16.53
C MET A 1 -13.98 8.35 -17.18
N GLY A 2 -15.13 8.59 -16.55
CA GLY A 2 -16.12 9.59 -16.96
C GLY A 2 -17.44 9.05 -17.52
N ILE A 3 -17.74 7.75 -17.39
CA ILE A 3 -18.98 7.14 -17.90
C ILE A 3 -19.95 6.82 -16.77
N ASP A 4 -19.44 6.18 -15.72
CA ASP A 4 -20.18 5.88 -14.51
C ASP A 4 -19.35 6.36 -13.33
N ALA A 5 -19.69 7.55 -12.81
CA ALA A 5 -18.97 8.18 -11.72
C ALA A 5 -18.93 7.31 -10.46
N ASN A 6 -19.98 6.51 -10.21
CA ASN A 6 -20.00 5.60 -9.07
C ASN A 6 -19.01 4.46 -9.25
N LYS A 7 -18.96 3.85 -10.44
CA LYS A 7 -17.98 2.79 -10.72
C LYS A 7 -16.54 3.30 -10.68
N ASP A 8 -16.29 4.45 -11.30
CA ASP A 8 -14.95 5.07 -11.24
C ASP A 8 -14.55 5.36 -9.79
N MET A 9 -15.49 5.83 -8.97
CA MET A 9 -15.22 6.09 -7.56
C MET A 9 -14.91 4.81 -6.78
N GLN A 10 -15.66 3.73 -7.02
CA GLN A 10 -15.38 2.43 -6.41
C GLN A 10 -14.01 1.89 -6.81
N SER A 11 -13.61 2.03 -8.09
CA SER A 11 -12.27 1.65 -8.53
C SER A 11 -11.16 2.41 -7.79
N VAL A 12 -11.34 3.72 -7.59
CA VAL A 12 -10.38 4.55 -6.83
C VAL A 12 -10.33 4.11 -5.38
N VAL A 13 -11.48 3.98 -4.72
CA VAL A 13 -11.56 3.57 -3.31
C VAL A 13 -10.90 2.20 -3.13
N GLY A 14 -11.25 1.22 -3.96
CA GLY A 14 -10.65 -0.12 -3.94
C GLY A 14 -9.14 -0.07 -4.07
N GLY A 15 -8.59 0.63 -5.08
CA GLY A 15 -7.14 0.73 -5.26
C GLY A 15 -6.42 1.62 -4.23
N VAL A 16 -7.14 2.48 -3.50
CA VAL A 16 -6.57 3.17 -2.32
C VAL A 16 -6.49 2.20 -1.14
N MET A 17 -7.52 1.39 -0.91
CA MET A 17 -7.55 0.42 0.18
C MET A 17 -6.47 -0.65 0.06
N THR A 18 -6.08 -1.03 -1.16
CA THR A 18 -4.98 -1.99 -1.38
C THR A 18 -3.60 -1.44 -1.00
N ARG A 19 -3.46 -0.14 -0.71
CA ARG A 19 -2.18 0.43 -0.27
C ARG A 19 -1.85 0.06 1.17
N PHE A 20 -2.87 -0.24 1.99
CA PHE A 20 -2.72 -0.56 3.39
C PHE A 20 -2.54 -2.05 3.59
N ILE A 21 -1.98 -2.42 4.74
CA ILE A 21 -1.83 -3.81 5.12
C ILE A 21 -3.16 -4.31 5.68
N LYS A 22 -3.69 -5.37 5.06
CA LYS A 22 -5.02 -5.91 5.35
C LYS A 22 -5.04 -7.00 6.44
N ASP A 23 -3.94 -7.72 6.63
CA ASP A 23 -3.80 -8.83 7.58
C ASP A 23 -2.31 -9.13 7.89
N ASP A 24 -2.07 -10.11 8.74
CA ASP A 24 -0.71 -10.53 9.14
C ASP A 24 0.09 -11.16 7.98
N GLU A 25 -0.56 -11.83 7.04
CA GLU A 25 0.11 -12.44 5.90
C GLU A 25 0.65 -11.36 4.95
N ASP A 26 -0.19 -10.38 4.60
CA ASP A 26 0.18 -9.23 3.79
C ASP A 26 1.28 -8.41 4.48
N LYS A 27 1.28 -8.34 5.82
CA LYS A 27 2.37 -7.70 6.57
C LYS A 27 3.71 -8.41 6.35
N ALA A 28 3.74 -9.73 6.51
CA ALA A 28 4.96 -10.52 6.34
C ALA A 28 5.49 -10.42 4.89
N GLN A 29 4.59 -10.50 3.91
CA GLN A 29 4.92 -10.33 2.49
C GLN A 29 5.45 -8.91 2.18
N SER A 30 4.83 -7.88 2.75
CA SER A 30 5.25 -6.48 2.58
C SER A 30 6.66 -6.25 3.13
N ILE A 31 6.97 -6.77 4.32
CA ILE A 31 8.32 -6.70 4.90
C ILE A 31 9.32 -7.39 3.99
N ALA A 32 9.03 -8.61 3.54
CA ALA A 32 9.92 -9.38 2.69
C ALA A 32 10.18 -8.70 1.33
N MET A 33 9.13 -8.16 0.70
CA MET A 33 9.22 -7.44 -0.56
C MET A 33 10.14 -6.21 -0.45
N HIS A 34 9.95 -5.39 0.59
CA HIS A 34 10.72 -4.14 0.75
C HIS A 34 12.14 -4.38 1.29
N ALA A 35 12.35 -5.45 2.05
CA ALA A 35 13.69 -5.88 2.46
C ALA A 35 14.58 -6.23 1.25
N GLN A 36 14.01 -6.81 0.17
CA GLN A 36 14.73 -7.07 -1.07
C GLN A 36 15.20 -5.79 -1.78
N ALA A 37 14.53 -4.65 -1.51
CA ALA A 37 14.90 -3.32 -2.00
C ALA A 37 15.76 -2.53 -0.98
N GLY A 38 16.25 -3.18 0.09
CA GLY A 38 17.08 -2.53 1.10
C GLY A 38 16.32 -1.64 2.09
N VAL A 39 15.00 -1.80 2.19
CA VAL A 39 14.16 -1.12 3.19
C VAL A 39 13.81 -2.11 4.30
N THR A 40 14.53 -2.04 5.41
CA THR A 40 14.48 -3.01 6.51
C THR A 40 14.01 -2.40 7.83
N ASP A 41 14.17 -1.09 8.01
CA ASP A 41 13.79 -0.39 9.23
C ASP A 41 12.44 0.32 9.04
N VAL A 42 11.38 -0.31 9.53
CA VAL A 42 9.98 0.07 9.29
C VAL A 42 9.15 0.03 10.58
N VAL A 43 8.18 0.93 10.66
CA VAL A 43 7.17 0.98 11.73
C VAL A 43 5.77 0.75 11.18
N PHE A 44 4.90 0.23 12.05
CA PHE A 44 3.51 -0.05 11.74
C PHE A 44 2.57 0.75 12.63
N GLU A 45 1.54 1.33 12.03
CA GLU A 45 0.57 2.19 12.73
C GLU A 45 -0.86 1.83 12.38
N GLY A 46 -1.75 1.92 13.37
CA GLY A 46 -3.15 1.54 13.25
C GLY A 46 -3.36 0.04 13.37
N ALA A 47 -4.49 -0.42 12.85
CA ALA A 47 -4.93 -1.80 12.90
C ALA A 47 -5.40 -2.28 11.53
N TYR A 48 -5.49 -3.59 11.36
CA TYR A 48 -6.08 -4.19 10.17
C TYR A 48 -7.54 -3.77 9.97
N PRO A 49 -8.02 -3.61 8.73
CA PRO A 49 -7.31 -3.82 7.46
C PRO A 49 -6.62 -2.57 6.88
N THR A 50 -6.47 -1.51 7.68
CA THR A 50 -5.93 -0.21 7.25
C THR A 50 -4.60 0.12 7.89
N MET A 51 -3.82 -0.91 8.27
CA MET A 51 -2.54 -0.71 8.93
C MET A 51 -1.56 -0.06 7.95
N ILE A 52 -0.85 0.95 8.44
CA ILE A 52 0.13 1.71 7.68
C ILE A 52 1.53 1.16 7.95
N MET A 53 2.36 1.06 6.92
CA MET A 53 3.79 0.79 7.02
C MET A 53 4.58 2.04 6.63
N ARG A 54 5.54 2.46 7.45
CA ARG A 54 6.42 3.61 7.16
C ARG A 54 7.87 3.28 7.44
N SER A 55 8.79 3.91 6.73
CA SER A 55 10.22 3.85 7.07
C SER A 55 10.49 4.57 8.40
N ALA A 56 11.27 3.94 9.27
CA ALA A 56 11.65 4.51 10.56
C ALA A 56 12.94 5.37 10.48
N SER A 57 13.75 5.14 9.46
CA SER A 57 15.00 5.84 9.15
C SER A 57 15.16 6.10 7.65
N ASP A 58 16.17 6.88 7.28
CA ASP A 58 16.51 7.17 5.88
C ASP A 58 17.16 5.96 5.21
N GLN A 59 16.53 5.44 4.17
CA GLN A 59 16.95 4.26 3.42
C GLN A 59 16.88 4.54 1.91
N PRO A 60 17.65 3.81 1.07
CA PRO A 60 17.89 4.14 -0.34
C PRO A 60 16.64 4.44 -1.18
N ASP A 61 15.53 3.74 -0.92
CA ASP A 61 14.23 3.96 -1.59
C ASP A 61 13.09 4.36 -0.64
N ALA A 62 13.42 4.63 0.63
CA ALA A 62 12.47 5.05 1.66
C ALA A 62 13.10 6.00 2.68
N PRO A 63 13.16 7.32 2.40
CA PRO A 63 13.51 8.33 3.42
C PRO A 63 12.58 8.21 4.62
N LYS A 64 13.04 8.65 5.80
CA LYS A 64 12.32 8.51 7.06
C LYS A 64 10.89 9.06 6.98
N GLY A 65 9.93 8.29 7.50
CA GLY A 65 8.51 8.65 7.55
C GLY A 65 7.76 8.46 6.23
N LYS A 66 8.43 8.00 5.16
CA LYS A 66 7.78 7.70 3.88
C LYS A 66 6.75 6.59 4.08
N PHE A 67 5.56 6.81 3.54
CA PHE A 67 4.54 5.78 3.42
C PHE A 67 4.98 4.69 2.45
N ILE A 68 4.96 3.45 2.90
CA ILE A 68 5.34 2.27 2.13
C ILE A 68 4.07 1.47 1.86
N LYS A 69 3.83 1.16 0.58
CA LYS A 69 2.63 0.42 0.14
C LYS A 69 2.76 -1.05 0.52
N SER A 70 1.63 -1.69 0.86
CA SER A 70 1.62 -3.14 1.09
C SER A 70 1.94 -3.94 -0.18
N ALA A 71 2.32 -5.20 -0.01
CA ALA A 71 2.58 -6.14 -1.08
C ALA A 71 1.32 -6.40 -1.93
N SER A 72 0.13 -6.37 -1.32
CA SER A 72 -1.15 -6.50 -2.01
C SER A 72 -1.55 -5.27 -2.84
N PHE A 73 -0.74 -4.22 -2.91
CA PHE A 73 -1.06 -3.01 -3.65
C PHE A 73 -1.35 -3.26 -5.13
N SER A 74 -2.51 -2.79 -5.56
CA SER A 74 -2.91 -2.77 -6.96
C SER A 74 -3.39 -1.36 -7.36
N LYS A 75 -3.05 -0.96 -8.59
CA LYS A 75 -3.55 0.30 -9.13
C LYS A 75 -5.06 0.16 -9.43
N PRO A 76 -5.86 1.22 -9.19
CA PRO A 76 -7.23 1.28 -9.71
C PRO A 76 -7.26 0.92 -11.20
N VAL A 77 -8.13 0.00 -11.58
CA VAL A 77 -8.42 -0.31 -12.98
C VAL A 77 -9.71 0.40 -13.37
N PHE A 78 -9.66 1.18 -14.43
CA PHE A 78 -10.82 1.85 -15.01
C PHE A 78 -11.23 1.08 -16.26
N TYR A 79 -12.53 0.83 -16.41
CA TYR A 79 -13.04 0.20 -17.63
C TYR A 79 -12.91 1.18 -18.79
N GLU A 80 -12.32 0.69 -19.89
CA GLU A 80 -12.43 1.31 -21.21
C GLU A 80 -13.66 0.73 -21.91
N VAL A 81 -14.25 1.51 -22.82
CA VAL A 81 -15.43 1.10 -23.60
C VAL A 81 -14.99 0.28 -24.80
#